data_AF-A0A7Y3HTJ0-F1
#
_entry.id   AF-A0A7Y3HTJ0-F1
#
_cell.length_a   1.000
_cell.length_b   1.000
_cell.length_c   1.000
_cell.angle_alpha   90.00
_cell.angle_beta   90.00
_cell.angle_gamma   90.00
#
_symmetry.space_group_name_H-M   'P 1'
#
loop_
_entity.id
_entity.type
_entity.pdbx_description
1 polymer ?
#
loop_
_entity_poly.entity_id
_entity_poly.type
_entity_poly.pdbx_seq_one_letter_code
_entity_poly.pdbx_strand_id
1 'polypeptide(L)'
;MVPLRFPKYEFRFKNTENSTYIFDVIRKKFVKLQSEEWVRQHMLHFLLHTKQYPKSLVNVEKQIIIHGLRKRYDIIIYNTDGSIHTLVECKAP
;
A
#
# COMPACT_ATOMS: atom_id res chain seq x y z
N MET A 1 -5.80 -13.88 8.19
CA MET A 1 -4.71 -13.49 7.25
C MET A 1 -3.52 -14.37 7.51
N VAL A 2 -2.75 -14.72 6.47
CA VAL A 2 -1.54 -15.54 6.62
C VAL A 2 -0.35 -14.72 7.12
N PRO A 3 0.57 -15.32 7.89
CA PRO A 3 1.83 -14.68 8.23
C PRO A 3 2.65 -14.37 6.97
N LEU A 4 3.15 -13.14 6.86
CA LEU A 4 4.05 -12.73 5.77
C LEU A 4 5.48 -12.58 6.31
N ARG A 5 6.47 -12.76 5.44
CA ARG A 5 7.90 -12.65 5.78
C ARG A 5 8.37 -11.18 5.81
N PHE A 6 7.75 -10.37 6.66
CA PHE A 6 8.16 -9.00 6.95
C PHE A 6 8.52 -8.85 8.44
N PRO A 7 9.27 -7.80 8.81
CA PRO A 7 9.33 -7.35 10.20
C PRO A 7 7.94 -7.13 10.80
N LYS A 8 7.84 -7.16 12.13
CA LYS A 8 6.57 -6.91 12.83
C LYS A 8 6.20 -5.43 12.75
N TYR A 9 4.95 -5.14 12.42
CA TYR A 9 4.39 -3.80 12.41
C TYR A 9 3.07 -3.75 13.16
N GLU A 10 2.75 -2.58 13.68
CA GLU A 10 1.45 -2.31 14.28
C GLU A 10 0.47 -1.80 13.22
N PHE A 11 -0.71 -2.40 13.18
CA PHE A 11 -1.78 -2.03 12.27
C PHE A 11 -3.02 -1.67 13.07
N ARG A 12 -3.75 -0.66 12.58
CA ARG A 12 -5.04 -0.26 13.13
C ARG A 12 -6.15 -0.96 12.36
N PHE A 13 -6.95 -1.75 13.06
CA PHE A 13 -8.09 -2.45 12.50
C PHE A 13 -9.41 -1.84 12.95
N LYS A 14 -10.43 -1.99 12.12
CA LYS A 14 -11.84 -1.71 12.45
C LYS A 14 -12.67 -2.90 11.99
N ASN A 15 -13.44 -3.49 12.91
CA ASN A 15 -14.35 -4.58 12.59
C ASN A 15 -15.78 -4.05 12.44
N THR A 16 -16.49 -4.55 11.44
CA THR A 16 -17.95 -4.48 11.33
C THR A 16 -18.49 -5.91 11.34
N GLU A 17 -19.80 -6.10 11.51
CA GLU A 17 -20.43 -7.42 11.66
C GLU A 17 -19.97 -8.45 10.59
N ASN A 18 -19.75 -8.00 9.35
CA ASN A 18 -19.42 -8.86 8.21
C ASN A 18 -18.01 -8.66 7.62
N SER A 19 -17.20 -7.74 8.11
CA SER A 19 -15.91 -7.42 7.47
C SER A 19 -14.90 -6.77 8.40
N THR A 20 -13.63 -7.15 8.24
CA THR A 20 -12.51 -6.45 8.85
C THR A 20 -11.97 -5.41 7.88
N TYR A 21 -11.62 -4.25 8.42
CA TYR A 21 -10.97 -3.15 7.70
C TYR A 21 -9.63 -2.84 8.36
N ILE A 22 -8.67 -2.39 7.56
CA ILE A 22 -7.35 -1.95 7.99
C ILE A 22 -7.16 -0.48 7.61
N PHE A 23 -6.51 0.31 8.46
CA PHE A 23 -6.22 1.72 8.18
C PHE A 23 -5.02 1.85 7.24
N ASP A 24 -5.24 2.40 6.05
CA ASP A 24 -4.17 2.74 5.13
C ASP A 24 -3.59 4.11 5.47
N VAL A 25 -2.32 4.14 5.88
CA VAL A 25 -1.65 5.37 6.32
C VAL A 25 -1.42 6.37 5.18
N ILE A 26 -1.27 5.93 3.92
CA ILE A 26 -1.06 6.81 2.77
C ILE A 26 -2.40 7.40 2.30
N ARG A 27 -3.41 6.55 2.10
CA ARG A 27 -4.76 6.95 1.66
C ARG A 27 -5.60 7.60 2.78
N LYS A 28 -5.14 7.52 4.03
CA LYS A 28 -5.77 8.07 5.24
C LYS A 28 -7.22 7.62 5.45
N LYS A 29 -7.53 6.36 5.14
CA LYS A 29 -8.87 5.78 5.30
C LYS A 29 -8.80 4.30 5.67
N PHE A 30 -9.88 3.79 6.26
CA PHE A 30 -10.05 2.35 6.44
C PHE A 30 -10.47 1.71 5.13
N VAL A 31 -9.77 0.65 4.74
CA VAL A 31 -10.03 -0.14 3.52
C VAL A 31 -10.33 -1.58 3.91
N LYS A 32 -11.16 -2.27 3.11
CA LYS A 32 -11.54 -3.65 3.40
C LYS A 32 -10.29 -4.52 3.39
N LEU A 33 -10.08 -5.30 4.45
CA LEU A 33 -8.90 -6.13 4.60
C LEU A 33 -9.05 -7.40 3.73
N GLN A 34 -8.53 -7.32 2.51
CA GLN A 34 -8.40 -8.44 1.57
C GLN A 34 -6.99 -9.02 1.59
N SER A 35 -6.80 -10.22 1.04
CA SER A 35 -5.50 -10.90 1.03
C SER A 35 -4.41 -10.10 0.31
N GLU A 36 -4.74 -9.47 -0.82
CA GLU A 36 -3.83 -8.56 -1.53
C GLU A 36 -3.58 -7.27 -0.74
N GLU A 37 -4.61 -6.70 -0.10
CA GLU A 37 -4.49 -5.50 0.73
C GLU A 37 -3.62 -5.77 1.96
N TRP A 38 -3.63 -6.99 2.51
CA TRP A 38 -2.73 -7.41 3.58
C TRP A 38 -1.26 -7.32 3.16
N VAL A 39 -0.93 -7.77 1.94
CA VAL A 39 0.41 -7.64 1.35
C VAL A 39 0.75 -6.17 1.10
N ARG A 40 -0.18 -5.39 0.54
CA ARG A 40 0.00 -3.95 0.30
C ARG A 40 0.31 -3.17 1.58
N GLN A 41 -0.42 -3.41 2.66
CA GLN A 41 -0.17 -2.75 3.95
C GLN A 41 1.18 -3.15 4.56
N HIS A 42 1.59 -4.41 4.45
CA HIS A 42 2.94 -4.83 4.89
C HIS A 42 4.04 -4.15 4.08
N MET A 43 3.87 -4.07 2.77
CA MET A 43 4.82 -3.39 1.89
C MET A 43 4.92 -1.90 2.25
N LEU A 44 3.78 -1.22 2.47
CA LEU A 44 3.79 0.18 2.89
C LEU A 44 4.52 0.38 4.21
N HIS A 45 4.25 -0.43 5.22
CA HIS A 45 4.95 -0.33 6.50
C HIS A 45 6.44 -0.66 6.37
N PHE A 46 6.82 -1.63 5.53
CA PHE A 46 8.21 -1.92 5.23
C PHE A 46 8.93 -0.73 4.57
N LEU A 47 8.29 -0.09 3.61
CA LEU A 47 8.84 1.09 2.93
C LEU A 47 9.02 2.26 3.91
N LEU A 48 8.02 2.54 4.73
CA LEU A 48 8.02 3.69 5.64
C LEU A 48 8.89 3.48 6.87
N HIS A 49 8.85 2.30 7.50
CA HIS A 49 9.46 2.07 8.81
C HIS A 49 10.78 1.29 8.75
N THR A 50 10.97 0.43 7.76
CA THR A 50 12.21 -0.34 7.62
C THR A 50 13.15 0.30 6.60
N LYS A 51 12.63 0.71 5.45
CA LYS A 51 13.42 1.38 4.41
C LYS A 51 13.49 2.90 4.58
N GLN A 52 12.73 3.46 5.53
CA GLN A 52 12.77 4.89 5.88
C GLN A 52 12.47 5.82 4.69
N TYR A 53 11.65 5.38 3.73
CA TYR A 53 11.20 6.26 2.66
C TYR A 53 10.26 7.34 3.23
N PRO A 54 10.48 8.63 2.90
CA PRO A 54 9.57 9.69 3.29
C PRO A 54 8.16 9.43 2.75
N LYS A 55 7.15 9.56 3.62
CA LYS A 55 5.75 9.36 3.25
C LYS A 55 5.30 10.23 2.06
N SER A 56 5.86 11.43 1.93
CA SER A 56 5.59 12.36 0.83
C SER A 56 5.99 11.82 -0.54
N LEU A 57 6.94 10.87 -0.59
CA LEU A 57 7.43 10.26 -1.82
C LEU A 57 6.74 8.93 -2.14
N VAL A 58 5.84 8.44 -1.29
CA VAL A 58 5.12 7.17 -1.48
C VAL A 58 3.67 7.45 -1.87
N ASN A 59 3.19 6.82 -2.94
CA ASN A 59 1.84 6.99 -3.46
C ASN A 59 1.17 5.64 -3.70
N VAL A 60 -0.14 5.55 -3.45
CA VAL A 60 -0.90 4.28 -3.45
C VAL A 60 -2.17 4.42 -4.29
N GLU A 61 -2.43 3.44 -5.15
CA GLU A 61 -3.68 3.29 -5.91
C GLU A 61 -4.12 4.50 -6.75
N LYS A 62 -3.18 5.21 -7.39
CA LYS A 62 -3.56 6.29 -8.31
C LYS A 62 -3.91 5.71 -9.68
N GLN A 63 -4.98 6.22 -10.28
CA GLN A 63 -5.31 5.93 -11.66
C GLN A 63 -4.35 6.67 -12.60
N ILE A 64 -3.92 5.97 -13.64
CA ILE A 64 -3.13 6.52 -14.75
C ILE A 64 -3.83 6.18 -16.07
N ILE A 65 -3.63 7.02 -17.08
CA ILE A 65 -4.14 6.79 -18.44
C ILE A 65 -2.95 6.52 -19.34
N ILE A 66 -2.93 5.35 -19.96
CA ILE A 66 -1.88 4.94 -20.91
C ILE A 66 -2.57 4.52 -22.19
N HIS A 67 -2.33 5.24 -23.29
CA HIS A 67 -2.97 4.99 -24.59
C HIS A 67 -4.50 4.90 -24.50
N GLY A 68 -5.13 5.80 -23.73
CA GLY A 68 -6.58 5.79 -23.49
C GLY A 68 -7.07 4.72 -22.51
N LEU A 69 -6.23 3.78 -22.09
CA LEU A 69 -6.57 2.76 -21.11
C LEU A 69 -6.36 3.29 -19.69
N ARG A 70 -7.39 3.17 -18.85
CA ARG A 70 -7.31 3.46 -17.42
C ARG A 70 -6.66 2.28 -16.71
N LYS A 71 -5.47 2.49 -16.15
CA LYS A 71 -4.77 1.53 -15.30
C LYS A 71 -4.65 2.09 -13.89
N ARG A 72 -4.43 1.20 -12.92
CA ARG A 72 -4.14 1.55 -11.53
C ARG A 72 -2.90 0.78 -11.12
N TYR A 73 -1.97 1.45 -10.46
CA TYR A 73 -0.82 0.82 -9.83
C TYR A 73 -1.07 0.65 -8.34
N ASP A 74 -0.38 -0.29 -7.70
CA ASP A 74 -0.50 -0.47 -6.26
C ASP A 74 0.29 0.56 -5.48
N ILE A 75 1.62 0.61 -5.66
CA ILE A 75 2.49 1.56 -4.94
C ILE A 75 3.54 2.13 -5.90
N ILE A 76 3.74 3.45 -5.86
CA ILE A 76 4.88 4.14 -6.49
C ILE A 76 5.71 4.84 -5.42
N ILE A 77 7.02 4.76 -5.57
CA ILE A 77 8.00 5.57 -4.85
C ILE A 77 8.60 6.54 -5.85
N TYR A 78 8.58 7.83 -5.52
CA TYR A 78 9.14 8.92 -6.31
C TYR A 78 10.52 9.34 -5.80
N ASN A 79 11.34 9.87 -6.69
CA ASN A 79 12.47 10.71 -6.32
C ASN A 79 12.00 12.11 -5.91
N THR A 80 12.89 12.90 -5.31
CA THR A 80 12.59 14.27 -4.89
C THR A 80 12.27 15.21 -6.06
N ASP A 81 12.73 14.88 -7.27
CA ASP A 81 12.43 15.60 -8.52
C ASP A 81 11.09 15.18 -9.15
N GLY A 82 10.36 14.25 -8.53
CA GLY A 82 9.08 13.74 -9.01
C GLY A 82 9.17 12.64 -10.07
N SER A 83 10.38 12.22 -10.47
CA SER A 83 10.57 11.05 -11.32
C SER A 83 10.23 9.75 -10.57
N ILE A 84 9.82 8.71 -11.30
CA ILE A 84 9.50 7.41 -10.70
C ILE A 84 10.80 6.70 -10.33
N HIS A 85 10.98 6.41 -9.03
CA HIS A 85 12.09 5.59 -8.54
C HIS A 85 11.75 4.10 -8.57
N THR A 86 10.54 3.74 -8.13
CA THR A 86 10.12 2.33 -8.06
C THR A 86 8.62 2.19 -8.22
N LEU A 87 8.20 1.17 -8.97
CA LEU A 87 6.83 0.70 -9.07
C LEU A 87 6.73 -0.65 -8.38
N VAL A 88 5.72 -0.83 -7.53
CA VAL A 88 5.45 -2.09 -6.84
C VAL A 88 4.04 -2.55 -7.18
N GLU A 89 3.93 -3.83 -7.53
CA GLU A 89 2.68 -4.57 -7.69
C GLU A 89 2.57 -5.58 -6.54
N CYS A 90 1.42 -5.63 -5.88
CA CYS A 90 1.11 -6.55 -4.80
C CYS A 90 0.11 -7.59 -5.29
N LYS A 91 0.29 -8.84 -4.84
CA LYS A 91 -0.64 -9.94 -5.10
C LYS A 91 -0.98 -10.66 -3.81
N ALA A 92 -2.09 -11.39 -3.81
CA ALA A 92 -2.44 -12.27 -2.71
C ALA A 92 -1.32 -13.32 -2.48
N PRO A 93 -1.04 -13.67 -1.21
CA PRO A 93 -0.05 -14.70 -0.86
C PRO A 93 -0.54 -16.12 -1.14
#